data_AF-A0A8T3RC81-F1
#
_entry.id   AF-A0A8T3RC81-F1
#
_cell.length_a   1.000
_cell.length_b   1.000
_cell.length_c   1.000
_cell.angle_alpha   90.00
_cell.angle_beta   90.00
_cell.angle_gamma   90.00
#
_symmetry.space_group_name_H-M   'P 1'
#
loop_
_entity.id
_entity.type
_entity.pdbx_description
1 polymer ?
#
loop_
_entity_poly.entity_id
_entity_poly.type
_entity_poly.pdbx_seq_one_letter_code
_entity_poly.pdbx_strand_id
1 'polypeptide(L)'
;MNTVGTPENPLQVAVVGSGPSGFYAAEALIKSGPAVRVDMFERLASPFGLVRSGVAPDHPKLKQVILVYDKLARSPEFSFFGNINVGKDIMLGELHQNYHAVLFTCGAETDRRLGIPGEDLRGSHTATEFVGWYNGHPDYRDRVFDLSHEVAVIIGQGNVAAYVCRILAKTADELKHTDISEHALDTLAESKVREIHAIGRRGPAQAKFTSRELREFGELRDCDPGVDALELTLNPESEAELADKNNVVSAK
;
A
#
# COMPACT_ATOMS: atom_id res chain seq x y z
N MET A 1 37.16 -26.13 -2.15
CA MET A 1 35.76 -25.67 -2.01
C MET A 1 35.69 -24.34 -2.74
N ASN A 2 34.76 -24.18 -3.69
CA ASN A 2 34.59 -22.90 -4.36
C ASN A 2 33.96 -21.92 -3.36
N THR A 3 34.72 -20.90 -2.97
CA THR A 3 34.24 -19.84 -2.07
C THR A 3 33.06 -19.14 -2.74
N VAL A 4 31.94 -19.04 -2.02
CA VAL A 4 30.76 -18.30 -2.51
C VAL A 4 31.00 -16.80 -2.30
N GLY A 5 30.53 -15.99 -3.25
CA GLY A 5 30.68 -14.53 -3.20
C GLY A 5 31.90 -13.99 -3.96
N THR A 6 32.52 -14.80 -4.82
CA THR A 6 33.56 -14.34 -5.77
C THR A 6 32.96 -14.10 -7.15
N PRO A 7 33.62 -13.34 -8.05
CA PRO A 7 33.12 -13.12 -9.42
C PRO A 7 32.84 -14.42 -10.20
N GLU A 8 33.63 -15.47 -9.97
CA GLU A 8 33.51 -16.78 -10.62
C GLU A 8 32.43 -17.68 -9.98
N ASN A 9 32.08 -17.41 -8.72
CA ASN A 9 31.08 -18.14 -7.96
C ASN A 9 30.26 -17.17 -7.08
N PRO A 10 29.42 -16.31 -7.70
CA PRO A 10 28.69 -15.28 -6.98
C PRO A 10 27.64 -15.90 -6.05
N LEU A 11 27.34 -15.21 -4.96
CA LEU A 11 26.21 -15.54 -4.09
C LEU A 11 24.91 -15.32 -4.87
N GLN A 12 24.19 -16.39 -5.18
CA GLN A 12 22.89 -16.33 -5.86
C GLN A 12 21.75 -16.24 -4.83
N VAL A 13 20.97 -15.17 -4.90
CA VAL A 13 19.85 -14.91 -3.97
C VAL A 13 18.55 -14.74 -4.75
N ALA A 14 17.53 -15.52 -4.40
CA ALA A 14 16.17 -15.31 -4.89
C ALA A 14 15.43 -14.35 -3.94
N VAL A 15 14.78 -13.33 -4.49
CA VAL A 15 13.93 -12.38 -3.74
C VAL A 15 12.49 -12.55 -4.21
N VAL A 16 11.58 -12.91 -3.31
CA VAL A 16 10.17 -13.21 -3.63
C VAL A 16 9.29 -12.02 -3.24
N GLY A 17 8.85 -11.26 -4.23
CA GLY A 17 8.05 -10.05 -4.11
C GLY A 17 8.83 -8.80 -4.46
N SER A 18 8.28 -7.97 -5.36
CA SER A 18 8.95 -6.80 -5.93
C SER A 18 8.48 -5.46 -5.34
N GLY A 19 8.01 -5.48 -4.09
CA GLY A 19 7.72 -4.26 -3.33
C GLY A 19 9.00 -3.54 -2.85
N PRO A 20 8.85 -2.44 -2.10
CA PRO A 20 9.97 -1.70 -1.53
C PRO A 20 10.98 -2.55 -0.78
N SER A 21 10.52 -3.47 0.08
CA SER A 21 11.40 -4.36 0.84
C SER A 21 12.27 -5.23 -0.06
N GLY A 22 11.71 -5.74 -1.17
CA GLY A 22 12.43 -6.53 -2.16
C GLY A 22 13.53 -5.72 -2.83
N PHE A 23 13.20 -4.52 -3.33
CA PHE A 23 14.18 -3.65 -3.98
C PHE A 23 15.26 -3.16 -3.02
N TYR A 24 14.92 -2.76 -1.80
CA TYR A 24 15.92 -2.34 -0.82
C TYR A 24 16.82 -3.49 -0.37
N ALA A 25 16.29 -4.70 -0.21
CA ALA A 25 17.10 -5.87 0.11
C ALA A 25 18.05 -6.22 -1.05
N ALA A 26 17.55 -6.22 -2.29
CA ALA A 26 18.37 -6.44 -3.48
C ALA A 26 19.50 -5.41 -3.58
N GLU A 27 19.20 -4.13 -3.33
CA GLU A 27 20.21 -3.07 -3.35
C GLU A 27 21.29 -3.28 -2.27
N ALA A 28 20.87 -3.60 -1.04
CA ALA A 28 21.79 -3.86 0.07
C ALA A 28 22.68 -5.08 -0.20
N LEU A 29 22.12 -6.15 -0.79
CA LEU A 29 22.85 -7.35 -1.17
C LEU A 29 23.91 -7.05 -2.25
N ILE A 30 23.54 -6.34 -3.31
CA ILE A 30 24.48 -5.98 -4.39
C ILE A 30 25.59 -5.05 -3.88
N LYS A 31 25.30 -4.19 -2.89
CA LYS A 31 26.28 -3.28 -2.28
C LYS A 31 27.05 -3.88 -1.09
N SER A 32 26.85 -5.16 -0.78
CA SER A 32 27.39 -5.77 0.44
C SER A 32 28.90 -6.04 0.40
N GLY A 33 29.52 -6.01 -0.79
CA GLY A 33 30.96 -6.25 -0.99
C GLY A 33 31.28 -7.54 -1.75
N PRO A 34 30.77 -8.72 -1.33
CA PRO A 34 30.85 -9.94 -2.12
C PRO A 34 30.16 -9.80 -3.49
N ALA A 35 30.56 -10.62 -4.46
CA ALA A 35 29.85 -10.73 -5.72
C ALA A 35 28.50 -11.43 -5.48
N VAL A 36 27.39 -10.74 -5.73
CA VAL A 36 26.03 -11.25 -5.55
C VAL A 36 25.28 -11.16 -6.87
N ARG A 37 24.42 -12.15 -7.15
CA ARG A 37 23.38 -12.07 -8.18
C ARG A 37 22.02 -12.19 -7.53
N VAL A 38 21.12 -11.30 -7.88
CA VAL A 38 19.76 -11.23 -7.34
C VAL A 38 18.77 -11.49 -8.45
N ASP A 39 17.95 -12.54 -8.27
CA ASP A 39 16.80 -12.79 -9.12
C ASP A 39 15.53 -12.48 -8.32
N MET A 40 14.77 -11.50 -8.80
CA MET A 40 13.53 -11.07 -8.15
C MET A 40 12.33 -11.68 -8.86
N PHE A 41 11.52 -12.42 -8.11
CA PHE A 41 10.29 -13.05 -8.57
C PHE A 41 9.08 -12.25 -8.12
N GLU A 42 8.15 -12.01 -9.04
CA GLU A 42 6.92 -11.26 -8.77
C GLU A 42 5.72 -11.98 -9.39
N ARG A 43 4.65 -12.10 -8.61
CA ARG A 43 3.40 -12.73 -9.04
C ARG A 43 2.74 -11.93 -10.15
N LEU A 44 2.77 -10.61 -10.08
CA LEU A 44 2.22 -9.73 -11.10
C LEU A 44 3.20 -9.52 -12.28
N ALA A 45 2.66 -9.10 -13.43
CA ALA A 45 3.51 -8.69 -14.54
C ALA A 45 4.28 -7.38 -14.27
N SER A 46 3.69 -6.49 -13.45
CA SER A 46 4.27 -5.20 -13.11
C SER A 46 4.94 -5.21 -11.72
N PRO A 47 6.17 -4.67 -11.58
CA PRO A 47 6.85 -4.60 -10.29
C PRO A 47 6.33 -3.46 -9.39
N PHE A 48 7.04 -3.25 -8.26
CA PHE A 48 6.95 -2.13 -7.31
C PHE A 48 5.90 -2.28 -6.20
N GLY A 49 5.09 -3.34 -6.25
CA GLY A 49 4.08 -3.64 -5.23
C GLY A 49 3.21 -2.42 -4.89
N LEU A 50 3.01 -2.17 -3.60
CA LEU A 50 2.14 -1.09 -3.12
C LEU A 50 2.61 0.33 -3.50
N VAL A 51 3.85 0.55 -3.97
CA VAL A 51 4.21 1.87 -4.51
C VAL A 51 3.41 2.16 -5.78
N ARG A 52 3.15 1.12 -6.59
CA ARG A 52 2.28 1.22 -7.78
C ARG A 52 0.82 1.06 -7.42
N SER A 53 0.48 0.01 -6.66
CA SER A 53 -0.91 -0.43 -6.47
C SER A 53 -1.56 -0.01 -5.14
N GLY A 54 -0.83 0.63 -4.24
CA GLY A 54 -1.31 1.04 -2.91
C GLY A 54 -1.28 2.55 -2.67
N VAL A 55 -0.17 3.21 -3.01
CA VAL A 55 -0.04 4.67 -2.89
C VAL A 55 -1.12 5.35 -3.73
N ALA A 56 -1.89 6.23 -3.10
CA ALA A 56 -2.99 6.93 -3.74
C ALA A 56 -2.52 7.70 -5.00
N PRO A 57 -3.34 7.78 -6.05
CA PRO A 57 -2.94 8.34 -7.34
C PRO A 57 -2.64 9.84 -7.28
N ASP A 58 -3.24 10.54 -6.32
CA ASP A 58 -2.97 11.95 -6.03
C ASP A 58 -1.74 12.18 -5.12
N HIS A 59 -0.97 11.12 -4.83
CA HIS A 59 0.32 11.17 -4.13
C HIS A 59 1.50 10.82 -5.06
N PRO A 60 1.64 11.42 -6.26
CA PRO A 60 2.65 11.00 -7.24
C PRO A 60 4.10 11.16 -6.72
N LYS A 61 4.33 12.10 -5.80
CA LYS A 61 5.65 12.29 -5.16
C LYS A 61 6.10 11.05 -4.39
N LEU A 62 5.19 10.32 -3.73
CA LEU A 62 5.52 9.09 -3.01
C LEU A 62 5.89 7.95 -3.97
N LYS A 63 5.43 8.01 -5.23
CA LYS A 63 5.78 7.03 -6.27
C LYS A 63 7.17 7.28 -6.91
N GLN A 64 7.82 8.41 -6.64
CA GLN A 64 9.13 8.75 -7.23
C GLN A 64 10.26 7.77 -6.87
N VAL A 65 10.11 7.01 -5.78
CA VAL A 65 11.07 5.97 -5.41
C VAL A 65 11.22 4.89 -6.50
N ILE A 66 10.23 4.73 -7.38
CA ILE A 66 10.31 3.86 -8.56
C ILE A 66 11.54 4.17 -9.41
N LEU A 67 11.97 5.44 -9.52
CA LEU A 67 13.16 5.81 -10.28
C LEU A 67 14.45 5.19 -9.70
N VAL A 68 14.50 4.98 -8.39
CA VAL A 68 15.62 4.28 -7.72
C VAL A 68 15.56 2.79 -8.02
N TYR A 69 14.37 2.20 -7.99
CA TYR A 69 14.13 0.79 -8.31
C TYR A 69 14.49 0.48 -9.76
N ASP A 70 14.08 1.33 -10.70
CA ASP A 70 14.44 1.23 -12.12
C ASP A 70 15.95 1.29 -12.35
N LYS A 71 16.66 2.13 -11.59
CA LYS A 71 18.12 2.19 -11.67
C LYS A 71 18.75 0.87 -11.22
N LEU A 72 18.26 0.30 -10.11
CA LEU A 72 18.74 -1.00 -9.63
C LEU A 72 18.41 -2.13 -10.62
N ALA A 73 17.22 -2.11 -11.22
CA ALA A 73 16.76 -3.12 -12.16
C ALA A 73 17.60 -3.19 -13.45
N ARG A 74 18.42 -2.18 -13.73
CA ARG A 74 19.35 -2.12 -14.86
C ARG A 74 20.76 -2.61 -14.53
N SER A 75 21.03 -2.96 -13.28
CA SER A 75 22.31 -3.51 -12.87
C SER A 75 22.51 -4.92 -13.44
N PRO A 76 23.71 -5.29 -13.92
CA PRO A 76 23.97 -6.62 -14.46
C PRO A 76 23.86 -7.75 -13.42
N GLU A 77 23.92 -7.40 -12.13
CA GLU A 77 23.73 -8.31 -11.00
C GLU A 77 22.26 -8.60 -10.67
N PHE A 78 21.31 -7.95 -11.35
CA PHE A 78 19.89 -8.03 -11.04
C PHE A 78 19.07 -8.55 -12.24
N SER A 79 18.19 -9.51 -11.97
CA SER A 79 17.18 -9.97 -12.93
C SER A 79 15.78 -9.85 -12.34
N PHE A 80 14.79 -9.50 -13.16
CA PHE A 80 13.38 -9.49 -12.77
C PHE A 80 12.59 -10.54 -13.56
N PHE A 81 11.79 -11.32 -12.83
CA PHE A 81 10.89 -12.33 -13.36
C PHE A 81 9.48 -12.08 -12.83
N GLY A 82 8.70 -11.30 -13.60
CA GLY A 82 7.29 -11.07 -13.33
C GLY A 82 6.39 -12.20 -13.83
N ASN A 83 5.13 -12.20 -13.39
CA ASN A 83 4.13 -13.23 -13.69
C ASN A 83 4.56 -14.64 -13.25
N ILE A 84 5.28 -14.73 -12.12
CA ILE A 84 5.69 -15.98 -11.49
C ILE A 84 5.23 -15.98 -10.03
N ASN A 85 4.24 -16.81 -9.72
CA ASN A 85 3.73 -17.00 -8.38
C ASN A 85 4.50 -18.10 -7.64
N VAL A 86 5.45 -17.71 -6.80
CA VAL A 86 6.20 -18.64 -5.94
C VAL A 86 5.26 -19.31 -4.94
N GLY A 87 5.30 -20.65 -4.89
CA GLY A 87 4.36 -21.50 -4.17
C GLY A 87 3.26 -22.10 -5.06
N LYS A 88 3.16 -21.66 -6.32
CA LYS A 88 2.22 -22.20 -7.31
C LYS A 88 2.90 -22.56 -8.63
N ASP A 89 3.58 -21.60 -9.26
CA ASP A 89 4.23 -21.76 -10.56
C ASP A 89 5.67 -22.30 -10.38
N ILE A 90 6.35 -21.88 -9.31
CA ILE A 90 7.63 -22.41 -8.86
C ILE A 90 7.51 -22.75 -7.38
N MET A 91 7.91 -23.95 -6.99
CA MET A 91 7.86 -24.41 -5.61
C MET A 91 9.08 -23.94 -4.81
N LEU A 92 8.91 -23.73 -3.51
CA LEU A 92 10.01 -23.31 -2.63
C LEU A 92 11.20 -24.29 -2.65
N GLY A 93 10.93 -25.58 -2.80
CA GLY A 93 11.98 -26.60 -2.92
C GLY A 93 12.87 -26.40 -4.14
N GLU A 94 12.33 -25.89 -5.25
CA GLU A 94 13.10 -25.58 -6.47
C GLU A 94 14.00 -24.36 -6.24
N LEU A 95 13.49 -23.32 -5.57
CA LEU A 95 14.31 -22.17 -5.20
C LEU A 95 15.47 -22.57 -4.25
N HIS A 96 15.20 -23.44 -3.28
CA HIS A 96 16.24 -23.94 -2.36
C HIS A 96 17.34 -24.76 -3.05
N GLN A 97 17.04 -25.41 -4.17
CA GLN A 97 18.03 -26.19 -4.92
C GLN A 97 18.91 -25.31 -5.83
N ASN A 98 18.38 -24.17 -6.28
CA ASN A 98 19.01 -23.33 -7.29
C ASN A 98 19.62 -22.03 -6.73
N TYR A 99 19.28 -21.65 -5.49
CA TYR A 99 19.78 -20.43 -4.86
C TYR A 99 20.45 -20.72 -3.52
N HIS A 100 21.44 -19.91 -3.17
CA HIS A 100 22.13 -20.00 -1.88
C HIS A 100 21.27 -19.44 -0.74
N ALA A 101 20.38 -18.50 -1.04
CA ALA A 101 19.43 -17.93 -0.10
C ALA A 101 18.14 -17.52 -0.83
N VAL A 102 17.02 -17.59 -0.10
CA VAL A 102 15.71 -17.11 -0.54
C VAL A 102 15.20 -16.10 0.47
N LEU A 103 14.83 -14.91 -0.01
CA LEU A 103 14.30 -13.83 0.81
C LEU A 103 12.83 -13.58 0.46
N PHE A 104 11.96 -13.65 1.45
CA PHE A 104 10.54 -13.32 1.27
C PHE A 104 10.28 -11.85 1.55
N THR A 105 9.80 -11.14 0.53
CA THR A 105 9.45 -9.71 0.54
C THR A 105 8.07 -9.47 -0.06
N CYS A 106 7.17 -10.46 0.04
CA CYS A 106 5.84 -10.49 -0.56
C CYS A 106 4.80 -9.57 0.10
N GLY A 107 5.14 -8.90 1.20
CA GLY A 107 4.23 -8.00 1.91
C GLY A 107 3.05 -8.74 2.55
N ALA A 108 1.94 -8.03 2.73
CA ALA A 108 0.69 -8.56 3.26
C ALA A 108 -0.43 -8.30 2.24
N GLU A 109 -0.82 -9.34 1.50
CA GLU A 109 -1.85 -9.24 0.45
C GLU A 109 -3.29 -9.28 0.97
N THR A 110 -3.49 -9.68 2.23
CA THR A 110 -4.83 -9.92 2.79
C THR A 110 -5.23 -8.87 3.82
N ASP A 111 -6.54 -8.66 3.92
CA ASP A 111 -7.15 -7.70 4.83
C ASP A 111 -7.44 -8.27 6.22
N ARG A 112 -7.53 -7.36 7.20
CA ARG A 112 -8.09 -7.67 8.51
C ARG A 112 -9.60 -7.56 8.45
N ARG A 113 -10.27 -8.70 8.59
CA ARG A 113 -11.73 -8.77 8.72
C ARG A 113 -12.19 -8.18 10.07
N LEU A 114 -13.34 -7.52 10.06
CA LEU A 114 -14.02 -6.99 11.24
C LEU A 114 -14.59 -8.11 12.11
N GLY A 115 -15.04 -9.21 11.51
CA GLY A 115 -15.63 -10.35 12.22
C GLY A 115 -17.00 -10.04 12.82
N ILE A 116 -17.78 -9.19 12.15
CA ILE A 116 -19.10 -8.74 12.61
C ILE A 116 -20.22 -9.25 11.68
N PRO A 117 -21.46 -9.43 12.19
CA PRO A 117 -22.59 -9.76 11.34
C PRO A 117 -22.79 -8.72 10.22
N GLY A 118 -22.95 -9.20 8.99
CA GLY A 118 -23.19 -8.35 7.82
C GLY A 118 -21.93 -7.87 7.08
N GLU A 119 -20.73 -8.26 7.52
CA GLU A 119 -19.45 -7.89 6.86
C GLU A 119 -19.34 -8.42 5.41
N ASP A 120 -20.08 -9.46 5.04
CA ASP A 120 -20.10 -10.00 3.66
C ASP A 120 -21.28 -9.50 2.82
N LEU A 121 -22.06 -8.53 3.33
CA LEU A 121 -23.16 -7.94 2.56
C LEU A 121 -22.62 -7.13 1.37
N ARG A 122 -23.41 -7.07 0.29
CA ARG A 122 -23.10 -6.19 -0.86
C ARG A 122 -22.92 -4.75 -0.38
N GLY A 123 -21.84 -4.11 -0.82
CA GLY A 123 -21.44 -2.76 -0.39
C GLY A 123 -20.50 -2.75 0.82
N SER A 124 -20.27 -3.89 1.48
CA SER A 124 -19.21 -4.06 2.46
C SER A 124 -17.94 -4.53 1.76
N HIS A 125 -16.90 -3.70 1.79
CA HIS A 125 -15.64 -3.92 1.09
C HIS A 125 -14.45 -3.61 1.98
N THR A 126 -13.32 -4.24 1.70
CA THR A 126 -12.07 -3.87 2.38
C THR A 126 -11.46 -2.62 1.73
N ALA A 127 -10.67 -1.88 2.50
CA ALA A 127 -9.94 -0.75 1.96
C ALA A 127 -8.94 -1.19 0.88
N THR A 128 -8.31 -2.37 1.03
CA THR A 128 -7.39 -2.92 0.02
C THR A 128 -8.09 -3.20 -1.30
N GLU A 129 -9.33 -3.71 -1.29
CA GLU A 129 -10.12 -3.91 -2.50
C GLU A 129 -10.38 -2.59 -3.23
N PHE A 130 -10.81 -1.55 -2.51
CA PHE A 130 -11.08 -0.24 -3.10
C PHE A 130 -9.81 0.45 -3.62
N VAL A 131 -8.73 0.39 -2.84
CA VAL A 131 -7.41 0.93 -3.21
C VAL A 131 -6.84 0.22 -4.43
N GLY A 132 -6.89 -1.11 -4.43
CA GLY A 132 -6.45 -1.92 -5.56
C GLY A 132 -7.26 -1.63 -6.82
N TRP A 133 -8.58 -1.50 -6.69
CA TRP A 133 -9.48 -1.16 -7.78
C TRP A 133 -9.12 0.19 -8.41
N TYR A 134 -9.06 1.27 -7.64
CA TYR A 134 -8.76 2.58 -8.24
C TYR A 134 -7.33 2.69 -8.77
N ASN A 135 -6.36 1.95 -8.22
CA ASN A 135 -4.98 1.89 -8.70
C ASN A 135 -4.77 0.90 -9.86
N GLY A 136 -5.83 0.21 -10.34
CA GLY A 136 -5.74 -0.71 -11.47
C GLY A 136 -4.98 -2.00 -11.18
N HIS A 137 -5.01 -2.48 -9.93
CA HIS A 137 -4.47 -3.78 -9.57
C HIS A 137 -5.28 -4.90 -10.24
N PRO A 138 -4.65 -5.86 -10.96
CA PRO A 138 -5.37 -6.86 -11.76
C PRO A 138 -6.41 -7.66 -10.98
N ASP A 139 -6.08 -8.11 -9.76
CA ASP A 139 -7.00 -8.89 -8.92
C ASP A 139 -8.27 -8.12 -8.48
N TYR A 140 -8.27 -6.79 -8.60
CA TYR A 140 -9.36 -5.93 -8.14
C TYR A 140 -10.02 -5.13 -9.28
N ARG A 141 -9.53 -5.26 -10.52
CA ARG A 141 -10.03 -4.52 -11.69
C ARG A 141 -11.53 -4.69 -11.90
N ASP A 142 -12.01 -5.92 -11.76
CA ASP A 142 -13.42 -6.26 -12.05
C ASP A 142 -14.31 -6.12 -10.81
N ARG A 143 -13.81 -5.50 -9.73
CA ARG A 143 -14.62 -5.16 -8.56
C ARG A 143 -15.59 -4.05 -8.90
N VAL A 144 -16.81 -4.18 -8.37
CA VAL A 144 -17.89 -3.21 -8.57
C VAL A 144 -18.16 -2.54 -7.23
N PHE A 145 -18.03 -1.21 -7.22
CA PHE A 145 -18.39 -0.37 -6.08
C PHE A 145 -19.66 0.41 -6.43
N ASP A 146 -20.72 0.17 -5.66
CA ASP A 146 -21.99 0.88 -5.83
C ASP A 146 -21.94 2.24 -5.14
N LEU A 147 -21.54 3.27 -5.90
CA LEU A 147 -21.45 4.65 -5.43
C LEU A 147 -22.74 5.45 -5.70
N SER A 148 -23.87 4.78 -5.92
CA SER A 148 -25.18 5.43 -6.14
C SER A 148 -25.86 5.90 -4.85
N HIS A 149 -25.26 5.58 -3.70
CA HIS A 149 -25.74 5.98 -2.37
C HIS A 149 -25.05 7.28 -1.90
N GLU A 150 -25.71 8.02 -1.02
CA GLU A 150 -25.21 9.32 -0.57
C GLU A 150 -24.18 9.23 0.57
N VAL A 151 -24.12 8.09 1.29
CA VAL A 151 -23.29 7.94 2.49
C VAL A 151 -22.30 6.79 2.31
N ALA A 152 -21.02 7.07 2.58
CA ALA A 152 -19.95 6.08 2.69
C ALA A 152 -19.39 6.04 4.11
N VAL A 153 -19.14 4.84 4.64
CA VAL A 153 -18.57 4.64 5.97
C VAL A 153 -17.25 3.89 5.85
N ILE A 154 -16.17 4.48 6.39
CA ILE A 154 -14.83 3.92 6.42
C ILE A 154 -14.50 3.57 7.87
N ILE A 155 -14.21 2.30 8.14
CA ILE A 155 -13.81 1.84 9.47
C ILE A 155 -12.30 1.89 9.60
N GLY A 156 -11.80 2.82 10.40
CA GLY A 156 -10.39 3.01 10.69
C GLY A 156 -9.95 4.47 10.64
N GLN A 157 -8.89 4.78 11.40
CA GLN A 157 -8.29 6.10 11.48
C GLN A 157 -6.79 6.03 11.19
N GLY A 158 -6.43 5.51 10.01
CA GLY A 158 -5.05 5.44 9.53
C GLY A 158 -4.94 6.04 8.13
N ASN A 159 -3.71 6.23 7.63
CA ASN A 159 -3.50 6.87 6.32
C ASN A 159 -4.28 6.23 5.17
N VAL A 160 -4.44 4.90 5.15
CA VAL A 160 -5.24 4.22 4.12
C VAL A 160 -6.71 4.66 4.17
N ALA A 161 -7.29 4.80 5.37
CA ALA A 161 -8.64 5.35 5.52
C ALA A 161 -8.71 6.79 4.98
N ALA A 162 -7.69 7.61 5.22
CA ALA A 162 -7.62 8.96 4.66
C ALA A 162 -7.56 8.94 3.12
N TYR A 163 -6.80 8.01 2.53
CA TYR A 163 -6.75 7.86 1.07
C TYR A 163 -8.11 7.49 0.49
N VAL A 164 -8.82 6.53 1.09
CA VAL A 164 -10.18 6.15 0.65
C VAL A 164 -11.13 7.35 0.77
N CYS A 165 -11.14 8.05 1.90
CA CYS A 165 -11.98 9.23 2.08
C CYS A 165 -11.68 10.32 1.04
N ARG A 166 -10.40 10.61 0.78
CA ARG A 166 -10.00 11.64 -0.19
C ARG A 166 -10.34 11.26 -1.63
N ILE A 167 -10.19 10.00 -2.02
CA ILE A 167 -10.59 9.55 -3.36
C ILE A 167 -12.10 9.64 -3.55
N LEU A 168 -12.89 9.30 -2.53
CA LEU A 168 -14.35 9.46 -2.57
C LEU A 168 -14.79 10.94 -2.55
N ALA A 169 -14.03 11.81 -1.89
CA ALA A 169 -14.36 13.23 -1.74
C ALA A 169 -13.91 14.12 -2.91
N LYS A 170 -12.90 13.69 -3.69
CA LYS A 170 -12.36 14.48 -4.79
C LYS A 170 -13.26 14.43 -6.02
N THR A 171 -13.33 15.56 -6.71
CA THR A 171 -14.03 15.64 -8.00
C THR A 171 -13.28 14.87 -9.09
N ALA A 172 -14.01 14.40 -10.11
CA ALA A 172 -13.39 13.77 -11.28
C ALA A 172 -12.35 14.68 -11.96
N ASP A 173 -12.58 16.00 -11.96
CA ASP A 173 -11.65 16.99 -12.50
C ASP A 173 -10.32 17.09 -11.73
N GLU A 174 -10.32 16.81 -10.43
CA GLU A 174 -9.09 16.72 -9.66
C GLU A 174 -8.33 15.41 -9.95
N LEU A 175 -9.07 14.32 -10.17
CA LEU A 175 -8.50 12.98 -10.32
C LEU A 175 -8.03 12.67 -11.74
N LYS A 176 -8.62 13.25 -12.78
CA LYS A 176 -8.29 12.98 -14.20
C LYS A 176 -6.84 13.32 -14.60
N HIS A 177 -6.12 14.06 -13.77
CA HIS A 177 -4.71 14.42 -13.97
C HIS A 177 -3.73 13.52 -13.20
N THR A 178 -4.24 12.48 -12.55
CA THR A 178 -3.47 11.49 -11.78
C THR A 178 -3.30 10.19 -12.56
N ASP A 179 -2.64 9.19 -11.97
CA ASP A 179 -2.52 7.84 -12.54
C ASP A 179 -3.64 6.89 -12.10
N ILE A 180 -4.77 7.43 -11.61
CA ILE A 180 -5.97 6.64 -11.30
C ILE A 180 -6.47 5.90 -12.54
N SER A 181 -6.96 4.68 -12.35
CA SER A 181 -7.48 3.88 -13.44
C SER A 181 -8.78 4.47 -14.03
N GLU A 182 -8.91 4.41 -15.35
CA GLU A 182 -10.03 5.02 -16.09
C GLU A 182 -11.39 4.48 -15.64
N HIS A 183 -11.54 3.16 -15.51
CA HIS A 183 -12.80 2.55 -15.03
C HIS A 183 -13.23 3.04 -13.63
N ALA A 184 -12.26 3.32 -12.75
CA ALA A 184 -12.55 3.86 -11.44
C ALA A 184 -12.92 5.35 -11.52
N LEU A 185 -12.24 6.12 -12.36
CA LEU A 185 -12.57 7.52 -12.61
C LEU A 185 -13.99 7.68 -13.17
N ASP A 186 -14.37 6.85 -14.15
CA ASP A 186 -15.72 6.85 -14.74
C ASP A 186 -16.79 6.58 -13.66
N THR A 187 -16.54 5.59 -12.80
CA THR A 187 -17.45 5.25 -11.70
C THR A 187 -17.53 6.39 -10.66
N LEU A 188 -16.40 7.01 -10.33
CA LEU A 188 -16.34 8.14 -9.40
C LEU A 188 -17.00 9.40 -9.96
N ALA A 189 -16.96 9.62 -11.26
CA ALA A 189 -17.62 10.75 -11.92
C ALA A 189 -19.15 10.69 -11.81
N GLU A 190 -19.72 9.48 -11.70
CA GLU A 190 -21.15 9.25 -11.49
C GLU A 190 -21.55 9.11 -10.01
N SER A 191 -20.58 9.23 -9.09
CA SER A 191 -20.79 9.05 -7.66
C SER A 191 -21.83 10.04 -7.09
N LYS A 192 -22.75 9.49 -6.29
CA LYS A 192 -23.73 10.26 -5.53
C LYS A 192 -23.34 10.44 -4.07
N VAL A 193 -22.16 9.97 -3.67
CA VAL A 193 -21.67 10.14 -2.30
C VAL A 193 -21.57 11.63 -1.97
N ARG A 194 -22.11 12.02 -0.81
CA ARG A 194 -22.14 13.37 -0.25
C ARG A 194 -21.62 13.41 1.18
N GLU A 195 -21.75 12.30 1.92
CA GLU A 195 -21.27 12.18 3.29
C GLU A 195 -20.30 11.00 3.43
N ILE A 196 -19.15 11.26 4.05
CA ILE A 196 -18.08 10.28 4.24
C ILE A 196 -17.71 10.26 5.72
N HIS A 197 -17.99 9.16 6.41
CA HIS A 197 -17.66 9.00 7.83
C HIS A 197 -16.45 8.10 8.02
N ALA A 198 -15.38 8.65 8.61
CA ALA A 198 -14.22 7.86 9.05
C ALA A 198 -14.35 7.54 10.55
N ILE A 199 -14.67 6.29 10.88
CA ILE A 199 -14.99 5.87 12.25
C ILE A 199 -13.79 5.16 12.88
N GLY A 200 -13.33 5.70 14.00
CA GLY A 200 -12.33 5.07 14.87
C GLY A 200 -12.97 4.32 16.03
N ARG A 201 -12.34 3.22 16.44
CA ARG A 201 -12.70 2.52 17.70
C ARG A 201 -12.12 3.16 18.97
N ARG A 202 -11.27 4.18 18.81
CA ARG A 202 -10.57 4.91 19.90
C ARG A 202 -10.59 6.40 19.56
N GLY A 203 -10.16 7.23 20.51
CA GLY A 203 -10.14 8.68 20.39
C GLY A 203 -9.03 9.24 19.49
N PRO A 204 -9.01 10.58 19.32
CA PRO A 204 -8.10 11.27 18.40
C PRO A 204 -6.62 11.09 18.77
N ALA A 205 -6.28 10.93 20.05
CA ALA A 205 -4.91 10.70 20.49
C ALA A 205 -4.33 9.37 19.97
N GLN A 206 -5.18 8.38 19.69
CA GLN A 206 -4.75 7.07 19.18
C GLN A 206 -4.85 6.94 17.65
N ALA A 207 -5.33 7.97 16.97
CA ALA A 207 -5.41 7.99 15.52
C ALA A 207 -4.02 7.78 14.91
N LYS A 208 -3.96 7.04 13.80
CA LYS A 208 -2.74 6.68 13.08
C LYS A 208 -2.60 7.42 11.76
N PHE A 209 -3.37 8.49 11.57
CA PHE A 209 -3.09 9.46 10.52
C PHE A 209 -1.77 10.16 10.82
N THR A 210 -1.00 10.47 9.78
CA THR A 210 0.09 11.44 9.92
C THR A 210 -0.46 12.86 9.78
N SER A 211 0.24 13.83 10.38
CA SER A 211 -0.17 15.24 10.30
C SER A 211 -0.19 15.77 8.87
N ARG A 212 0.59 15.17 7.97
CA ARG A 212 0.54 15.49 6.54
C ARG A 212 -0.81 15.09 5.95
N GLU A 213 -1.22 13.83 6.11
CA GLU A 213 -2.43 13.35 5.43
C GLU A 213 -3.68 14.02 5.99
N LEU A 214 -3.67 14.42 7.27
CA LEU A 214 -4.74 15.23 7.87
C LEU A 214 -4.82 16.63 7.25
N ARG A 215 -3.68 17.29 7.02
CA ARG A 215 -3.67 18.62 6.39
C ARG A 215 -4.22 18.61 4.98
N GLU A 216 -3.97 17.54 4.22
CA GLU A 216 -4.44 17.41 2.84
C GLU A 216 -5.97 17.34 2.71
N PHE A 217 -6.72 17.09 3.80
CA PHE A 217 -8.18 17.26 3.79
C PHE A 217 -8.61 18.72 3.64
N GLY A 218 -7.84 19.66 4.18
CA GLY A 218 -8.12 21.10 4.06
C GLY A 218 -7.87 21.67 2.65
N GLU A 219 -7.36 20.84 1.72
CA GLU A 219 -7.09 21.20 0.33
C GLU A 219 -8.15 20.64 -0.64
N LEU A 220 -9.18 19.95 -0.13
CA LEU A 220 -10.29 19.43 -0.92
C LEU A 220 -11.13 20.58 -1.48
N ARG A 221 -11.55 20.48 -2.75
CA ARG A 221 -12.29 21.55 -3.43
C ARG A 221 -13.78 21.57 -3.14
N ASP A 222 -14.38 20.39 -2.97
CA ASP A 222 -15.84 20.21 -2.94
C ASP A 222 -16.28 19.36 -1.72
N CYS A 223 -15.46 19.33 -0.67
CA CYS A 223 -15.74 18.59 0.55
C CYS A 223 -15.14 19.33 1.74
N ASP A 224 -15.98 19.65 2.73
CA ASP A 224 -15.55 20.27 3.98
C ASP A 224 -15.25 19.17 5.02
N PRO A 225 -13.98 18.98 5.43
CA PRO A 225 -13.68 18.03 6.50
C PRO A 225 -14.15 18.59 7.84
N GLY A 226 -14.86 17.77 8.61
CA GLY A 226 -15.37 18.14 9.93
C GLY A 226 -15.14 17.05 10.97
N VAL A 227 -15.03 17.47 12.23
CA VAL A 227 -15.07 16.61 13.40
C VAL A 227 -15.94 17.32 14.44
N ASP A 228 -16.79 16.56 15.15
CA ASP A 228 -17.55 17.12 16.26
C ASP A 228 -16.57 17.57 17.35
N ALA A 229 -16.73 18.80 17.87
CA ALA A 229 -15.90 19.32 18.93
C ALA A 229 -15.94 18.45 20.20
N LEU A 230 -17.05 17.75 20.45
CA LEU A 230 -17.17 16.81 21.56
C LEU A 230 -16.24 15.61 21.39
N GLU A 231 -16.03 15.13 20.15
CA GLU A 231 -15.12 14.02 19.83
C GLU A 231 -13.64 14.39 19.98
N LEU A 232 -13.33 15.68 20.08
CA LEU A 232 -11.97 16.19 20.38
C LEU A 232 -11.70 16.30 21.88
N THR A 233 -12.71 16.09 22.72
CA THR A 233 -12.51 16.07 24.17
C THR A 233 -11.74 14.82 24.54
N LEU A 234 -10.56 14.99 25.13
CA LEU A 234 -9.72 13.86 25.53
C LEU A 234 -10.40 13.08 26.65
N ASN A 235 -10.64 11.80 26.41
CA ASN A 235 -11.01 10.86 27.45
C ASN A 235 -9.77 10.40 28.24
N PRO A 236 -9.92 9.77 29.42
CA PRO A 236 -8.79 9.33 30.23
C PRO A 236 -7.77 8.46 29.49
N GLU A 237 -8.23 7.60 28.57
CA GLU A 237 -7.37 6.75 27.74
C GLU A 237 -6.53 7.57 26.74
N SER A 238 -7.08 8.67 26.22
CA SER A 238 -6.38 9.62 25.35
C SER A 238 -5.37 10.47 26.10
N GLU A 239 -5.71 10.92 27.30
CA GLU A 239 -4.76 11.62 28.17
C GLU A 239 -3.58 10.71 28.54
N ALA A 240 -3.84 9.44 28.88
CA ALA A 240 -2.81 8.46 29.19
C ALA A 240 -1.89 8.16 27.99
N GLU A 241 -2.46 7.99 26.79
CA GLU A 241 -1.70 7.75 25.55
C GLU A 241 -0.74 8.91 25.23
N LEU A 242 -1.17 10.16 25.46
CA LEU A 242 -0.35 11.35 25.23
C LEU A 242 0.71 11.57 26.32
N ALA A 243 0.42 11.18 27.56
CA ALA A 243 1.35 11.27 28.67
C ALA A 243 2.45 10.19 28.63
N ASP A 244 2.24 9.09 27.90
CA ASP A 244 3.23 8.03 27.75
C ASP A 244 4.42 8.49 26.90
N LYS A 245 5.56 8.68 27.56
CA LYS A 245 6.84 9.10 26.94
C LYS A 245 7.46 8.03 26.03
N ASN A 246 7.04 6.77 26.14
CA ASN A 246 7.48 5.71 25.24
C ASN A 246 6.68 5.71 23.93
N ASN A 247 5.58 6.46 23.87
CA ASN A 247 4.78 6.59 22.68
C ASN A 247 5.41 7.62 21.74
N VAL A 248 6.36 7.18 20.92
CA VAL A 248 7.22 8.02 20.05
C VAL A 248 6.43 8.96 19.10
N VAL A 249 5.12 8.77 18.94
CA VAL A 249 4.24 9.65 18.15
C VAL A 249 3.99 11.00 18.83
N SER A 250 4.06 11.09 20.17
CA SER A 250 3.87 12.37 20.89
C SER A 250 5.12 13.27 20.90
N ALA A 251 6.23 12.83 20.29
CA ALA A 251 7.51 13.53 20.27
C ALA A 251 7.86 14.24 18.94
N LYS A 252 6.92 14.35 17.97
CA LYS A 252 7.14 15.05 16.70
C LYS A 252 6.00 16.00 16.33
#